data_AF-A0A6M0BM38-F1
#
_entry.id   AF-A0A6M0BM38-F1
#
_cell.length_a   1.000
_cell.length_b   1.000
_cell.length_c   1.000
_cell.angle_alpha   90.00
_cell.angle_beta   90.00
_cell.angle_gamma   90.00
#
_symmetry.space_group_name_H-M   'P 1'
#
loop_
_entity.id
_entity.type
_entity.pdbx_description
1 polymer ?
#
loop_
_entity_poly.entity_id
_entity_poly.type
_entity_poly.pdbx_seq_one_letter_code
_entity_poly.pdbx_strand_id
1 'polypeptide(L)'
;MVFGLLCNREGCPIAVEVFEGNTSDTTTMALQIEKVRDRFGLSRIIWVGDRGMITQTRINQEFSTREDLDWITALTAAQIKLLADQEVIQLGLFDEQNLVEVESVDYPGERLIACRNPITAESRAQKREKLLHKTE
;
A
#
# COMPACT_ATOMS: atom_id res chain seq x y z
N MET A 1 17.82 -0.92 9.15
CA MET A 1 16.92 -0.93 10.31
C MET A 1 15.60 -0.34 9.86
N VAL A 2 14.49 -1.02 10.11
CA VAL A 2 13.14 -0.57 9.76
C VAL A 2 12.35 -0.37 11.05
N PHE A 3 11.56 0.69 11.15
CA PHE A 3 10.74 0.97 12.32
C PHE A 3 9.27 0.73 11.98
N GLY A 4 8.60 -0.10 12.76
CA GLY A 4 7.15 -0.28 12.71
C GLY A 4 6.46 0.56 13.77
N LEU A 5 5.44 1.30 13.38
CA LEU A 5 4.55 1.99 14.30
C LEU A 5 3.25 1.18 14.44
N LEU A 6 2.92 0.79 15.65
CA LEU A 6 1.65 0.14 15.95
C LEU A 6 0.66 1.20 16.39
N CYS A 7 -0.50 1.24 15.75
CA CYS A 7 -1.58 2.16 16.09
C CYS A 7 -2.84 1.40 16.47
N ASN A 8 -3.66 2.00 17.33
CA ASN A 8 -5.03 1.54 17.55
C ASN A 8 -5.92 1.91 16.35
N ARG A 9 -7.20 1.52 16.41
CA ARG A 9 -8.20 1.82 15.36
C ARG A 9 -8.40 3.31 15.09
N GLU A 10 -8.10 4.17 16.06
CA GLU A 10 -8.21 5.64 15.93
C GLU A 10 -6.93 6.27 15.37
N GLY A 11 -5.92 5.47 15.06
CA GLY A 11 -4.61 5.95 14.61
C GLY A 11 -3.70 6.42 15.76
N CYS A 12 -4.09 6.21 17.02
CA CYS A 12 -3.26 6.55 18.17
C CYS A 12 -2.10 5.55 18.29
N PRO A 13 -0.83 6.02 18.32
CA PRO A 13 0.33 5.14 18.43
C PRO A 13 0.39 4.48 19.79
N ILE A 14 0.55 3.15 19.81
CA ILE A 14 0.63 2.32 21.03
C ILE A 14 2.07 1.84 21.28
N ALA A 15 2.80 1.51 20.21
CA ALA A 15 4.17 0.99 20.34
C ALA A 15 5.00 1.24 19.08
N VAL A 16 6.31 1.20 19.26
CA VAL A 16 7.30 1.16 18.17
C VAL A 16 8.04 -0.17 18.25
N GLU A 17 8.18 -0.83 17.11
CA GLU A 17 8.98 -2.03 16.94
C GLU A 17 10.15 -1.73 16.01
N VAL A 18 11.34 -2.21 16.38
CA VAL A 18 12.54 -2.08 15.56
C VAL A 18 12.80 -3.43 14.90
N PHE A 19 12.78 -3.43 13.58
CA PHE A 19 13.11 -4.58 12.76
C PHE A 19 14.52 -4.42 12.21
N GLU A 20 15.27 -5.53 12.20
CA GLU A 20 16.55 -5.58 11.52
C GLU A 20 16.36 -5.22 10.03
N GLY A 21 17.26 -4.39 9.49
CA GLY A 21 17.13 -3.97 8.09
C GLY A 21 17.42 -5.11 7.13
N ASN A 22 16.95 -4.99 5.88
CA ASN A 22 17.15 -5.95 4.79
C ASN A 22 16.17 -7.15 4.80
N THR A 23 14.90 -6.89 5.09
CA THR A 23 13.78 -7.84 5.12
C THR A 23 13.29 -8.29 3.73
N SER A 24 14.22 -8.58 2.80
CA SER A 24 13.89 -9.35 1.60
C SER A 24 13.60 -10.82 1.94
N ASP A 25 14.07 -11.30 3.10
CA ASP A 25 13.79 -12.67 3.55
C ASP A 25 12.31 -12.85 3.88
N THR A 26 11.70 -13.83 3.23
CA THR A 26 10.29 -14.17 3.32
C THR A 26 9.88 -14.51 4.75
N THR A 27 10.80 -15.08 5.53
CA THR A 27 10.59 -15.59 6.88
C THR A 27 10.35 -14.51 7.94
N THR A 28 10.85 -13.29 7.76
CA THR A 28 10.88 -12.31 8.85
C THR A 28 9.51 -11.68 9.11
N MET A 29 8.72 -11.38 8.09
CA MET A 29 7.48 -10.60 8.25
C MET A 29 6.37 -11.37 8.99
N ALA A 30 6.17 -12.65 8.67
CA ALA A 30 5.23 -13.51 9.40
C ALA A 30 5.59 -13.60 10.89
N LEU A 31 6.89 -13.75 11.22
CA LEU A 31 7.36 -13.75 12.60
C LEU A 31 7.11 -12.41 13.31
N GLN A 32 7.21 -11.29 12.60
CA GLN A 32 6.87 -9.98 13.18
C GLN A 32 5.37 -9.83 13.43
N ILE A 33 4.53 -10.32 12.52
CA ILE A 33 3.07 -10.31 12.69
C ILE A 33 2.69 -11.12 13.93
N GLU A 34 3.23 -12.34 14.09
CA GLU A 34 3.01 -13.18 15.27
C GLU A 34 3.49 -12.51 16.56
N LYS A 35 4.71 -11.95 16.54
CA LYS A 35 5.27 -11.25 17.70
C LYS A 35 4.35 -10.12 18.19
N VAL A 36 3.84 -9.30 17.26
CA VAL A 36 2.93 -8.21 17.58
C VAL A 36 1.60 -8.75 18.09
N ARG A 37 1.07 -9.80 17.46
CA ARG A 37 -0.20 -10.43 17.85
C ARG A 37 -0.16 -10.97 19.27
N ASP A 38 0.86 -11.78 19.58
CA ASP A 38 1.03 -12.41 20.88
C ASP A 38 1.31 -11.39 21.98
N ARG A 39 2.11 -10.36 21.68
CA ARG A 39 2.44 -9.30 22.64
C ARG A 39 1.22 -8.50 23.08
N PHE A 40 0.27 -8.24 22.18
CA PHE A 40 -0.88 -7.38 22.44
C PHE A 40 -2.22 -8.12 22.53
N GLY A 41 -2.24 -9.45 22.33
CA GLY A 41 -3.46 -10.25 22.35
C GLY A 41 -4.46 -9.86 21.26
N LEU A 42 -3.95 -9.51 20.06
CA LEU A 42 -4.78 -9.00 18.97
C LEU A 42 -5.50 -10.12 18.24
N SER A 43 -6.81 -9.95 18.02
CA SER A 43 -7.62 -10.89 17.22
C SER A 43 -7.58 -10.60 15.71
N ARG A 44 -7.20 -9.38 15.33
CA ARG A 44 -7.11 -8.94 13.94
C ARG A 44 -6.03 -7.88 13.80
N ILE A 45 -5.22 -7.98 12.75
CA ILE A 45 -4.14 -7.03 12.45
C ILE A 45 -4.33 -6.51 11.02
N ILE A 46 -4.13 -5.21 10.82
CA ILE A 46 -4.05 -4.62 9.49
C ILE A 46 -2.60 -4.18 9.28
N TRP A 47 -1.90 -4.83 8.37
CA TRP A 47 -0.52 -4.48 8.06
C TRP A 47 -0.46 -3.45 6.94
N VAL A 48 0.20 -2.32 7.21
CA VAL A 48 0.33 -1.23 6.23
C VAL A 48 1.80 -1.13 5.83
N GLY A 49 2.07 -1.24 4.53
CA GLY A 49 3.43 -1.23 4.00
C GLY A 49 3.47 -0.78 2.55
N ASP A 50 4.65 -0.40 2.07
CA ASP A 50 4.81 -0.08 0.67
C ASP A 50 4.78 -1.33 -0.22
N ARG A 51 4.80 -1.11 -1.54
CA ARG A 51 4.77 -2.17 -2.54
C ARG A 51 5.96 -3.12 -2.46
N GLY A 52 7.12 -2.63 -2.04
CA GLY A 52 8.34 -3.44 -1.90
C GLY A 52 8.26 -4.38 -0.70
N MET A 53 7.58 -3.94 0.37
CA MET A 53 7.36 -4.73 1.58
C MET A 53 6.23 -5.77 1.38
N ILE A 54 5.11 -5.36 0.81
CA ILE A 54 3.93 -6.21 0.60
C ILE A 54 3.75 -6.45 -0.90
N THR A 55 4.44 -7.49 -1.39
CA THR A 55 4.39 -7.92 -2.80
C THR A 55 3.17 -8.82 -3.07
N GLN A 56 2.77 -8.98 -4.34
CA GLN A 56 1.63 -9.84 -4.68
C GLN A 56 1.87 -11.29 -4.28
N THR A 57 3.11 -11.75 -4.48
CA THR A 57 3.54 -13.09 -4.09
C THR A 57 3.33 -13.31 -2.59
N ARG A 58 3.71 -12.35 -1.75
CA ARG A 58 3.50 -12.43 -0.30
C ARG A 58 2.02 -12.38 0.06
N ILE A 59 1.24 -11.52 -0.59
CA ILE A 59 -0.21 -11.46 -0.38
C ILE A 59 -0.82 -12.85 -0.60
N ASN A 60 -0.57 -13.47 -1.75
CA ASN A 60 -1.16 -14.74 -2.13
C ASN A 60 -0.67 -15.93 -1.27
N GLN A 61 0.56 -15.85 -0.74
CA GLN A 61 1.17 -16.96 0.02
C GLN A 61 0.95 -16.85 1.53
N GLU A 62 0.89 -15.62 2.08
CA GLU A 62 0.97 -15.37 3.52
C GLU A 62 -0.21 -14.56 4.06
N PHE A 63 -0.67 -13.52 3.34
CA PHE A 63 -1.70 -12.63 3.88
C PHE A 63 -3.10 -13.15 3.61
N SER A 64 -3.42 -13.46 2.35
CA SER A 64 -4.76 -13.91 1.95
C SER A 64 -5.10 -15.30 2.47
N THR A 65 -4.12 -16.02 3.03
CA THR A 65 -4.31 -17.36 3.63
C THR A 65 -4.71 -17.30 5.10
N ARG A 66 -4.77 -16.10 5.70
CA ARG A 66 -5.07 -15.87 7.11
C ARG A 66 -6.34 -15.04 7.27
N GLU A 67 -7.25 -15.50 8.13
CA GLU A 67 -8.48 -14.74 8.44
C GLU A 67 -8.26 -13.59 9.43
N ASP A 68 -7.16 -13.63 10.20
CA ASP A 68 -6.84 -12.65 11.24
C ASP A 68 -5.95 -11.49 10.75
N LEU A 69 -5.71 -11.39 9.44
CA LEU A 69 -4.76 -10.47 8.86
C LEU A 69 -5.31 -9.81 7.58
N ASP A 70 -5.42 -8.48 7.59
CA ASP A 70 -5.62 -7.69 6.38
C ASP A 70 -4.35 -6.89 6.05
N TRP A 71 -4.34 -6.29 4.86
CA TRP A 71 -3.23 -5.48 4.39
C TRP A 71 -3.68 -4.22 3.67
N ILE A 72 -2.79 -3.23 3.67
CA ILE A 72 -2.86 -2.06 2.80
C ILE A 72 -1.49 -1.89 2.17
N THR A 73 -1.44 -1.93 0.83
CA THR A 73 -0.21 -1.71 0.04
C THR A 73 -0.47 -0.78 -1.14
N ALA A 74 0.61 -0.29 -1.74
CA ALA A 74 0.55 0.53 -2.94
C ALA A 74 0.69 -0.34 -4.21
N LEU A 75 0.18 0.14 -5.34
CA LEU A 75 0.46 -0.40 -6.66
C LEU A 75 1.67 0.31 -7.30
N THR A 76 2.40 -0.38 -8.18
CA THR A 76 3.44 0.26 -9.01
C THR A 76 2.82 1.13 -10.11
N ALA A 77 3.60 2.07 -10.65
CA ALA A 77 3.18 2.89 -11.78
C ALA A 77 2.79 2.03 -13.02
N ALA A 78 3.48 0.90 -13.24
CA ALA A 78 3.16 -0.01 -14.34
C ALA A 78 1.81 -0.72 -14.14
N GLN A 79 1.51 -1.16 -12.91
CA GLN A 79 0.22 -1.75 -12.57
C GLN A 79 -0.93 -0.73 -12.69
N ILE A 80 -0.72 0.50 -12.21
CA ILE A 80 -1.72 1.57 -12.34
C ILE A 80 -1.97 1.88 -13.82
N LYS A 81 -0.91 1.90 -14.64
CA LYS A 81 -1.05 2.11 -16.09
C LYS A 81 -1.89 1.03 -16.74
N LEU A 82 -1.66 -0.24 -16.40
CA LEU A 82 -2.46 -1.36 -16.94
C LEU A 82 -3.94 -1.22 -16.61
N LEU A 83 -4.27 -0.85 -15.35
CA LEU A 83 -5.65 -0.62 -14.93
C LEU A 83 -6.31 0.56 -15.65
N ALA A 84 -5.54 1.60 -15.98
CA ALA A 84 -6.04 2.73 -16.78
C ALA A 84 -6.23 2.33 -18.26
N ASP A 85 -5.29 1.58 -18.84
CA ASP A 85 -5.35 1.10 -20.23
C ASP A 85 -6.52 0.12 -20.45
N GLN A 86 -6.92 -0.63 -19.41
CA GLN A 86 -8.09 -1.51 -19.39
C GLN A 86 -9.40 -0.79 -19.03
N GLU A 87 -9.38 0.53 -18.83
CA GLU A 87 -10.53 1.35 -18.41
C GLU A 87 -11.16 0.94 -17.05
N VAL A 88 -10.44 0.15 -16.25
CA VAL A 88 -10.81 -0.20 -14.87
C VAL A 88 -10.75 1.06 -14.00
N ILE A 89 -9.76 1.92 -14.23
CA ILE A 89 -9.65 3.23 -13.60
C ILE A 89 -9.80 4.32 -14.66
N GLN A 90 -10.86 5.12 -14.58
CA GLN A 90 -11.09 6.24 -15.51
C GLN A 90 -10.76 7.58 -14.86
N LEU A 91 -10.04 8.44 -15.57
CA LEU A 91 -9.56 9.72 -15.03
C LEU A 91 -10.70 10.67 -14.61
N GLY A 92 -11.86 10.59 -15.25
CA GLY A 92 -13.06 11.39 -14.90
C GLY A 92 -13.75 10.96 -13.60
N LEU A 93 -13.33 9.84 -12.98
CA LEU A 93 -13.86 9.43 -11.67
C LEU A 93 -13.29 10.26 -10.51
N PHE A 94 -12.30 11.12 -10.77
CA PHE A 94 -11.47 11.76 -9.75
C PHE A 94 -11.67 13.28 -9.65
N ASP A 95 -12.77 13.79 -10.18
CA ASP A 95 -12.95 15.21 -10.42
C ASP A 95 -13.27 15.98 -9.13
N GLU A 96 -14.17 15.45 -8.30
CA GLU A 96 -14.69 16.14 -7.10
C GLU A 96 -14.61 15.31 -5.80
N GLN A 97 -14.60 13.97 -5.85
CA GLN A 97 -14.43 13.10 -4.67
C GLN A 97 -13.13 12.28 -4.75
N ASN A 98 -12.34 12.39 -3.68
CA ASN A 98 -10.92 12.03 -3.67
C ASN A 98 -10.63 10.52 -3.59
N LEU A 99 -11.61 9.65 -3.40
CA LEU A 99 -11.39 8.21 -3.22
C LEU A 99 -12.41 7.41 -4.01
N VAL A 100 -11.93 6.46 -4.80
CA VAL A 100 -12.76 5.54 -5.59
C VAL A 100 -12.34 4.12 -5.27
N GLU A 101 -13.32 3.29 -4.98
CA GLU A 101 -13.16 1.85 -4.83
C GLU A 101 -13.39 1.16 -6.18
N VAL A 102 -12.49 0.27 -6.55
CA VAL A 102 -12.52 -0.44 -7.84
C VAL A 102 -12.16 -1.90 -7.62
N GLU A 103 -12.87 -2.77 -8.33
CA GLU A 103 -12.55 -4.19 -8.42
C GLU A 103 -11.91 -4.48 -9.79
N SER A 104 -10.98 -5.43 -9.83
CA SER A 104 -10.33 -5.84 -11.07
C SER A 104 -10.17 -7.36 -11.10
N VAL A 105 -10.36 -7.94 -12.29
CA VAL A 105 -10.08 -9.36 -12.54
C VAL A 105 -8.60 -9.72 -12.33
N ASP A 106 -7.70 -8.72 -12.45
CA ASP A 106 -6.27 -8.89 -12.22
C ASP A 106 -5.93 -8.98 -10.71
N TYR A 107 -6.86 -8.57 -9.84
CA TYR A 107 -6.71 -8.57 -8.38
C TYR A 107 -7.96 -9.17 -7.70
N PRO A 108 -8.23 -10.48 -7.92
CA PRO A 108 -9.45 -11.10 -7.44
C PRO A 108 -9.51 -11.14 -5.91
N GLY A 109 -10.63 -10.68 -5.34
CA GLY A 109 -10.83 -10.62 -3.89
C GLY A 109 -10.08 -9.49 -3.20
N GLU A 110 -9.38 -8.64 -3.95
CA GLU A 110 -8.74 -7.43 -3.43
C GLU A 110 -9.57 -6.19 -3.73
N ARG A 111 -9.54 -5.25 -2.79
CA ARG A 111 -10.15 -3.95 -2.94
C ARG A 111 -9.11 -2.92 -3.38
N LEU A 112 -9.23 -2.41 -4.59
CA LEU A 112 -8.36 -1.33 -5.07
C LEU A 112 -8.97 0.01 -4.69
N ILE A 113 -8.16 0.89 -4.11
CA ILE A 113 -8.58 2.24 -3.74
C ILE A 113 -7.70 3.23 -4.49
N ALA A 114 -8.31 4.02 -5.37
CA ALA A 114 -7.63 5.06 -6.13
C ALA A 114 -7.95 6.43 -5.52
N CYS A 115 -6.91 7.27 -5.39
CA CYS A 115 -7.02 8.60 -4.79
C CYS A 115 -6.36 9.66 -5.66
N ARG A 116 -7.05 10.79 -5.90
CA ARG A 116 -6.44 11.97 -6.50
C ARG A 116 -5.85 12.87 -5.43
N ASN A 117 -4.54 13.07 -5.50
CA ASN A 117 -3.84 14.02 -4.64
C ASN A 117 -3.53 15.31 -5.43
N PRO A 118 -4.28 16.42 -5.21
CA PRO A 118 -4.10 17.66 -5.97
C PRO A 118 -2.71 18.28 -5.73
N ILE A 119 -2.17 18.18 -4.51
CA ILE A 119 -0.86 18.71 -4.14
C ILE A 119 0.26 18.01 -4.93
N THR A 120 0.17 16.68 -5.02
CA THR A 120 1.15 15.89 -5.77
C THR A 120 1.01 16.11 -7.27
N ALA A 121 -0.21 16.33 -7.76
CA ALA A 121 -0.46 16.66 -9.17
C ALA A 121 0.18 17.99 -9.55
N GLU A 122 0.02 19.03 -8.73
CA GLU A 122 0.64 20.35 -8.95
C GLU A 122 2.17 20.27 -8.94
N SER A 123 2.76 19.63 -7.92
CA SER A 123 4.21 19.44 -7.83
C SER A 123 4.78 18.69 -9.05
N ARG A 124 4.07 17.66 -9.55
CA ARG A 124 4.46 16.94 -10.77
C ARG A 124 4.35 17.80 -12.03
N ALA A 125 3.34 18.68 -12.11
CA ALA A 125 3.19 19.62 -13.23
C ALA A 125 4.38 20.60 -13.28
N GLN A 126 4.69 21.25 -12.16
CA GLN A 126 5.84 22.16 -12.04
C GLN A 126 7.17 21.47 -12.36
N LYS A 127 7.35 20.21 -11.91
CA LYS A 127 8.56 19.43 -12.21
C LYS A 127 8.68 19.13 -13.70
N ARG A 128 7.58 18.80 -14.40
CA ARG A 128 7.58 18.60 -15.85
C ARG A 128 7.98 19.86 -16.59
N GLU A 129 7.38 21.01 -16.28
CA GLU A 129 7.71 22.29 -16.92
C GLU A 129 9.20 22.63 -16.75
N LYS A 130 9.73 22.47 -15.54
CA LYS A 130 11.17 22.69 -15.27
C LYS A 130 12.09 21.75 -16.06
N LEU A 131 11.66 20.53 -16.36
CA LEU A 131 12.45 19.58 -17.15
C LEU A 131 12.38 19.91 -18.65
N LEU A 132 11.23 20.36 -19.14
CA LEU A 132 11.06 20.79 -20.54
C LEU A 132 11.96 21.99 -20.85
N HIS A 133 11.98 23.00 -19.98
CA HIS A 133 12.85 24.18 -20.14
C HIS A 133 14.36 23.92 -20.02
N LYS A 134 14.79 22.74 -19.53
CA LYS A 134 16.21 22.35 -19.49
C LYS A 134 16.67 21.60 -20.74
N THR A 135 15.76 21.32 -21.67
CA THR A 135 16.03 20.57 -22.89
C THR A 135 16.09 21.49 -24.13
N GLU A 136 15.97 22.81 -23.91
CA GLU A 136 16.22 23.90 -24.89
C GLU A 136 17.55 24.60 -24.56
#